data_AF-A0A6I9PNN0-F1
#
_entry.id   AF-A0A6I9PNN0-F1
#
_cell.length_a   1.000
_cell.length_b   1.000
_cell.length_c   1.000
_cell.angle_alpha   90.00
_cell.angle_beta   90.00
_cell.angle_gamma   90.00
#
_symmetry.space_group_name_H-M   'P 1'
#
loop_
_entity.id
_entity.type
_entity.pdbx_description
1 polymer ?
#
loop_
_entity_poly.entity_id
_entity_poly.type
_entity_poly.pdbx_seq_one_letter_code
_entity_poly.pdbx_strand_id
1 'polypeptide(L)'
;MAIIRRPDPKFQLGFSVEDGIICSLMRGGIAERGGIRVGHRIIEINGQSVVATTHDKIIQILTNAVGEIHLKTMPASTYRLLTGQEQPVFL
;
A
#
# COMPACT_ATOMS: atom_id res chain seq x y z
N MET A 1 6.94 -6.26 7.35
CA MET A 1 5.98 -7.00 6.52
C MET A 1 4.60 -6.79 7.12
N ALA A 2 3.62 -6.41 6.31
CA ALA A 2 2.26 -6.11 6.75
C ALA A 2 1.32 -7.24 6.31
N ILE A 3 0.38 -7.65 7.16
CA ILE A 3 -0.54 -8.76 6.89
C ILE A 3 -1.95 -8.26 7.12
N ILE A 4 -2.71 -8.09 6.05
CA ILE A 4 -4.10 -7.66 6.12
C ILE A 4 -4.99 -8.89 6.08
N ARG A 5 -5.94 -9.01 7.02
CA ARG A 5 -6.93 -10.09 7.03
C ARG A 5 -8.31 -9.54 6.65
N ARG A 6 -8.68 -9.72 5.39
CA ARG A 6 -9.96 -9.29 4.83
C ARG A 6 -10.97 -10.44 4.84
N PRO A 7 -12.00 -10.42 5.71
CA PRO A 7 -12.96 -11.53 5.80
C PRO A 7 -13.89 -11.62 4.58
N ASP A 8 -14.39 -10.48 4.08
CA ASP A 8 -15.28 -10.44 2.91
C ASP A 8 -14.86 -9.35 1.90
N PRO A 9 -15.13 -9.57 0.60
CA PRO A 9 -14.91 -8.56 -0.44
C PRO A 9 -15.80 -7.32 -0.27
N LYS A 10 -16.84 -7.39 0.57
CA LYS A 10 -17.68 -6.24 0.92
C LYS A 10 -16.98 -5.26 1.86
N PHE A 11 -16.01 -5.72 2.64
CA PHE A 11 -15.25 -4.84 3.53
C PHE A 11 -14.15 -4.13 2.77
N GLN A 12 -14.11 -2.81 2.95
CA GLN A 12 -12.99 -1.99 2.52
C GLN A 12 -11.82 -2.22 3.46
N LEU A 13 -10.60 -2.12 2.93
CA LEU A 13 -9.38 -2.32 3.72
C LEU A 13 -9.18 -1.21 4.77
N GLY A 14 -9.78 -0.04 4.54
CA GLY A 14 -9.68 1.11 5.42
C GLY A 14 -8.37 1.88 5.24
N PHE A 15 -7.86 1.99 4.01
CA PHE A 15 -6.77 2.90 3.67
C PHE A 15 -6.94 3.39 2.23
N SER A 16 -6.36 4.55 1.95
CA SER A 16 -6.31 5.15 0.62
C SER A 16 -4.89 5.08 0.09
N VAL A 17 -4.77 4.71 -1.19
CA VAL A 17 -3.50 4.67 -1.90
C VAL A 17 -3.53 5.69 -3.04
N GLU A 18 -2.46 6.44 -3.17
CA GLU A 18 -2.25 7.47 -4.19
C GLU A 18 -0.86 7.26 -4.80
N ASP A 19 -0.80 6.99 -6.10
CA ASP A 19 0.44 6.57 -6.78
C ASP A 19 1.17 5.39 -6.08
N GLY A 20 0.41 4.48 -5.44
CA GLY A 20 0.98 3.37 -4.66
C GLY A 20 1.52 3.78 -3.28
N ILE A 21 1.42 5.05 -2.89
CA ILE A 21 1.74 5.56 -1.55
C ILE A 21 0.47 5.63 -0.72
N ILE A 22 0.55 5.20 0.53
CA ILE A 22 -0.58 5.25 1.46
C ILE A 22 -0.73 6.71 1.95
N CYS A 23 -1.75 7.41 1.47
CA CYS A 23 -2.04 8.80 1.86
C CYS A 23 -2.91 8.90 3.12
N SER A 24 -3.77 7.92 3.37
CA SER A 24 -4.69 7.95 4.51
C SER A 24 -5.02 6.56 4.99
N LEU A 25 -5.30 6.45 6.28
CA LEU A 25 -5.61 5.19 6.94
C LEU A 25 -6.75 5.40 7.94
N MET A 26 -7.71 4.47 7.93
CA MET A 26 -8.90 4.48 8.76
C MET A 26 -8.58 3.87 10.12
N ARG A 27 -8.82 4.65 11.18
CA ARG A 27 -8.57 4.22 12.55
C ARG A 27 -9.41 2.99 12.90
N GLY A 28 -8.78 1.95 13.44
CA GLY A 28 -9.41 0.68 13.76
C GLY A 28 -9.73 -0.21 12.55
N GLY A 29 -9.34 0.21 11.34
CA GLY A 29 -9.55 -0.53 10.09
C GLY A 29 -8.67 -1.77 9.95
N ILE A 30 -8.93 -2.56 8.91
CA ILE A 30 -8.21 -3.81 8.64
C ILE A 30 -6.73 -3.53 8.33
N ALA A 31 -6.46 -2.48 7.58
CA ALA A 31 -5.10 -2.08 7.23
C ALA A 31 -4.28 -1.60 8.43
N GLU A 32 -4.90 -0.87 9.36
CA GLU A 32 -4.21 -0.46 10.61
C GLU A 32 -3.73 -1.67 11.38
N ARG A 33 -4.63 -2.66 11.57
CA ARG A 33 -4.33 -3.91 12.25
C ARG A 33 -3.29 -4.74 11.50
N GLY A 34 -3.24 -4.62 10.19
CA GLY A 34 -2.26 -5.29 9.36
C GLY A 34 -0.87 -4.66 9.35
N GLY A 35 -0.65 -3.55 10.07
CA GLY A 35 0.64 -2.88 10.14
C GLY A 35 0.92 -1.94 8.97
N ILE A 36 -0.12 -1.51 8.25
CA ILE A 36 -0.03 -0.45 7.24
C ILE A 36 0.17 0.89 7.93
N ARG A 37 1.01 1.75 7.34
CA ARG A 37 1.29 3.10 7.82
C ARG A 37 1.21 4.11 6.70
N VAL A 38 0.74 5.30 7.02
CA VAL A 38 0.71 6.44 6.11
C VAL A 38 2.13 6.87 5.75
N GLY A 39 2.35 7.29 4.50
CA GLY A 39 3.66 7.67 3.98
C GLY A 39 4.56 6.49 3.57
N HIS A 40 4.04 5.27 3.62
CA HIS A 40 4.71 4.11 3.05
C HIS A 40 4.19 3.85 1.63
N ARG A 41 5.07 3.40 0.72
CA ARG A 41 4.74 2.93 -0.63
C ARG A 41 4.61 1.42 -0.66
N ILE A 42 3.60 0.90 -1.33
CA ILE A 42 3.41 -0.54 -1.52
C ILE A 42 4.37 -1.00 -2.61
N ILE A 43 5.21 -1.97 -2.30
CA ILE A 43 6.20 -2.53 -3.24
C ILE A 43 5.83 -3.94 -3.70
N GLU A 44 5.09 -4.69 -2.89
CA GLU A 44 4.72 -6.08 -3.16
C GLU A 44 3.37 -6.42 -2.52
N ILE A 45 2.53 -7.20 -3.23
CA ILE A 45 1.21 -7.67 -2.80
C ILE A 45 1.10 -9.16 -3.09
N ASN A 46 0.86 -9.98 -2.05
CA ASN A 46 0.78 -11.44 -2.14
C ASN A 46 1.97 -12.08 -2.88
N GLY A 47 3.17 -11.57 -2.67
CA GLY A 47 4.38 -12.02 -3.37
C GLY A 47 4.55 -11.51 -4.79
N GLN A 48 3.62 -10.67 -5.28
CA GLN A 48 3.69 -10.03 -6.59
C GLN A 48 4.21 -8.60 -6.46
N SER A 49 5.31 -8.28 -7.16
CA SER A 49 5.88 -6.93 -7.17
C SER A 49 4.92 -5.93 -7.85
N VAL A 50 4.58 -4.85 -7.15
CA VAL A 50 3.69 -3.78 -7.65
C VAL A 50 4.38 -2.41 -7.74
N VAL A 51 5.70 -2.35 -7.53
CA VAL A 51 6.51 -1.12 -7.61
C VAL A 51 6.27 -0.30 -8.88
N ALA A 52 6.26 -0.97 -10.03
CA ALA A 52 6.11 -0.35 -11.35
C ALA A 52 4.66 -0.39 -11.85
N THR A 53 3.71 -0.69 -10.97
CA THR A 53 2.30 -0.90 -11.35
C THR A 53 1.47 0.33 -10.99
N THR A 54 0.53 0.69 -11.86
CA THR A 54 -0.40 1.78 -11.61
C THR A 54 -1.31 1.49 -10.42
N HIS A 55 -1.77 2.56 -9.77
CA HIS A 55 -2.68 2.45 -8.62
C HIS A 55 -3.96 1.68 -8.95
N ASP A 56 -4.50 1.80 -10.18
CA ASP A 56 -5.69 1.06 -10.61
C ASP A 56 -5.48 -0.45 -10.50
N LYS A 57 -4.35 -0.96 -10.99
CA LYS A 57 -4.04 -2.40 -10.92
C LYS A 57 -3.82 -2.86 -9.49
N ILE A 58 -3.20 -2.02 -8.65
CA ILE A 58 -3.05 -2.29 -7.22
C ILE A 58 -4.43 -2.43 -6.56
N ILE A 59 -5.34 -1.50 -6.83
CA ILE A 59 -6.72 -1.55 -6.35
C ILE A 59 -7.42 -2.81 -6.86
N GLN A 60 -7.26 -3.19 -8.14
CA GLN A 60 -7.83 -4.41 -8.71
C GLN A 60 -7.33 -5.68 -7.99
N ILE A 61 -6.03 -5.78 -7.72
CA ILE A 61 -5.43 -6.92 -7.00
C ILE A 61 -5.97 -6.97 -5.58
N LEU A 62 -5.97 -5.84 -4.87
CA LEU A 62 -6.50 -5.73 -3.50
C LEU A 62 -8.01 -6.01 -3.43
N THR A 63 -8.75 -5.61 -4.45
CA THR A 63 -10.21 -5.81 -4.54
C THR A 63 -10.55 -7.29 -4.75
N ASN A 64 -9.79 -7.99 -5.60
CA ASN A 64 -9.95 -9.44 -5.80
C ASN A 64 -9.36 -10.25 -4.63
N ALA A 65 -8.39 -9.70 -3.89
CA ALA A 65 -7.80 -10.37 -2.76
C ALA A 65 -8.75 -10.41 -1.55
N VAL A 66 -8.98 -11.61 -1.03
CA VAL A 66 -9.82 -11.92 0.13
C VAL A 66 -9.09 -12.95 1.01
N GLY A 67 -9.38 -12.96 2.31
CA GLY A 67 -8.66 -13.75 3.29
C GLY A 67 -7.40 -13.04 3.78
N GLU A 68 -6.25 -13.71 3.71
CA GLU A 68 -4.97 -13.18 4.19
C GLU A 68 -4.16 -12.58 3.05
N ILE A 69 -3.87 -11.29 3.15
CA ILE A 69 -3.18 -10.49 2.13
C ILE A 69 -1.84 -10.08 2.69
N HIS A 70 -0.77 -10.56 2.06
CA HIS A 70 0.59 -10.21 2.43
C HIS A 70 1.03 -8.95 1.69
N LEU A 71 1.35 -7.88 2.42
CA LEU A 71 1.81 -6.62 1.84
C LEU A 71 3.23 -6.33 2.30
N LYS A 72 4.10 -5.98 1.35
CA LYS A 72 5.37 -5.31 1.68
C LYS A 72 5.23 -3.84 1.33
N THR A 73 5.46 -3.03 2.34
CA THR A 73 5.51 -1.58 2.21
C THR A 73 6.91 -1.10 2.54
N MET A 74 7.32 -0.04 1.89
CA MET A 74 8.62 0.59 2.06
C MET A 74 8.40 2.08 2.35
N PRO A 75 9.20 2.74 3.20
CA PRO A 75 9.05 4.17 3.43
C PRO A 75 9.20 4.92 2.11
N ALA A 76 8.29 5.85 1.81
CA ALA A 76 8.35 6.62 0.56
C ALA A 76 9.70 7.36 0.44
N SER A 77 10.25 7.84 1.57
CA SER A 77 11.58 8.45 1.63
C SER A 77 12.67 7.51 1.11
N THR A 78 12.70 6.25 1.55
CA THR A 78 13.70 5.26 1.12
C THR A 78 13.50 4.86 -0.33
N TYR A 79 12.26 4.65 -0.76
CA TYR A 79 11.94 4.36 -2.16
C TYR A 79 12.41 5.50 -3.09
N ARG A 80 12.14 6.74 -2.69
CA ARG A 80 12.51 7.95 -3.44
C ARG A 80 14.04 8.11 -3.54
N LEU A 81 14.76 7.80 -2.46
CA LEU A 81 16.23 7.77 -2.45
C LEU A 81 16.78 6.68 -3.39
N LEU A 82 16.22 5.47 -3.35
CA LEU A 82 16.65 4.35 -4.19
C LEU A 82 16.37 4.57 -5.68
N THR A 83 15.25 5.21 -5.99
CA THR A 83 14.84 5.50 -7.38
C THR A 83 15.44 6.79 -7.93
N GLY A 84 16.17 7.56 -7.10
CA GLY A 84 16.75 8.84 -7.50
C GLY A 84 15.71 9.90 -7.88
N GLN A 85 14.44 9.73 -7.48
CA GLN A 85 13.39 10.72 -7.69
C GLN A 85 13.51 11.84 -6.64
N GLU A 86 14.63 12.54 -6.58
CA GLU A 86 14.72 13.77 -5.79
C GLU A 86 13.63 14.73 -6.29
N GLN A 87 12.56 14.94 -5.50
CA GLN A 87 11.65 16.04 -5.81
C GLN A 87 12.49 17.30 -5.72
N PRO A 88 12.60 18.11 -6.78
CA PRO A 88 13.21 19.41 -6.66
C PRO A 88 12.44 20.15 -5.56
N VAL A 89 13.15 20.48 -4.49
CA VAL A 89 12.66 21.44 -3.50
C VAL A 89 12.61 22.75 -4.25
N PHE A 90 11.43 23.13 -4.76
CA PHE A 90 11.19 24.47 -5.25
C PHE A 90 11.18 25.38 -4.00
N LEU A 91 12.37 25.89 -3.67
CA LEU A 91 12.60 26.98 -2.73
C LEU A 91 12.23 28.31 -3.37
#